data_AF-A0A1P8WJI5-F1
#
_entry.id   AF-A0A1P8WJI5-F1
#
_cell.length_a   1.000
_cell.length_b   1.000
_cell.length_c   1.000
_cell.angle_alpha   90.00
_cell.angle_beta   90.00
_cell.angle_gamma   90.00
#
_symmetry.space_group_name_H-M   'P 1'
#
loop_
_entity.id
_entity.type
_entity.pdbx_description
1 polymer ?
#
loop_
_entity_poly.entity_id
_entity_poly.type
_entity_poly.pdbx_seq_one_letter_code
_entity_poly.pdbx_strand_id
1 'polypeptide(L)'
;MLTGQNSDVALTSVANADTSLKVTRTIMDPELILAVISRWAHIGTAIVLVGGTAFFRLVVVPSLEGDSTDLIGRIRERWKKFVHGGIALFLISGLYNYMLMIPKHKGDKLYHPLVGTKILLALAVFFLASALVGNKPGTQKFRDQSKKWTAIMLLLAAVIVGISGFVKVRPYSAAAQESSEVADTAVVE
;
A
#
# COMPACT_ATOMS: atom_id res chain seq x y z
N MET A 1 -7.26 63.62 5.27
CA MET A 1 -6.84 62.45 6.07
C MET A 1 -7.79 61.28 5.79
N LEU A 2 -7.89 60.77 4.54
CA LEU A 2 -8.77 59.63 4.16
C LEU A 2 -8.28 58.92 2.87
N THR A 3 -6.98 58.62 2.76
CA THR A 3 -6.42 58.02 1.51
C THR A 3 -5.52 56.80 1.77
N GLY A 4 -5.58 56.21 2.98
CA GLY A 4 -4.73 55.06 3.35
C GLY A 4 -5.47 53.74 3.58
N GLN A 5 -6.81 53.75 3.68
CA GLN A 5 -7.55 52.56 4.12
C GLN A 5 -7.96 51.61 2.98
N ASN A 6 -8.04 52.11 1.73
CA ASN A 6 -8.48 51.30 0.58
C ASN A 6 -7.36 50.41 0.00
N SER A 7 -6.09 50.77 0.19
CA SER A 7 -4.96 49.99 -0.29
C SER A 7 -4.78 48.69 0.50
N ASP A 8 -4.97 48.72 1.81
CA ASP A 8 -4.77 47.55 2.68
C ASP A 8 -5.87 46.49 2.48
N VAL A 9 -7.10 46.94 2.22
CA VAL A 9 -8.24 46.05 1.91
C VAL A 9 -8.06 45.38 0.54
N ALA A 10 -7.49 46.09 -0.44
CA ALA A 10 -7.19 45.51 -1.74
C ALA A 10 -6.05 44.47 -1.67
N LEU A 11 -4.99 44.76 -0.93
CA LEU A 11 -3.84 43.84 -0.77
C LEU A 11 -4.23 42.55 -0.02
N THR A 12 -5.05 42.66 1.03
CA THR A 12 -5.55 41.49 1.76
C THR A 12 -6.52 40.66 0.93
N SER A 13 -7.38 41.28 0.12
CA SER A 13 -8.29 40.58 -0.81
C SER A 13 -7.53 39.78 -1.87
N VAL A 14 -6.48 40.36 -2.48
CA VAL A 14 -5.67 39.70 -3.51
C VAL A 14 -4.84 38.55 -2.91
N ALA A 15 -4.26 38.74 -1.71
CA ALA A 15 -3.55 37.66 -1.01
C ALA A 15 -4.49 36.49 -0.65
N ASN A 16 -5.73 36.78 -0.23
CA ASN A 16 -6.73 35.75 0.07
C ASN A 16 -7.23 35.03 -1.19
N ALA A 17 -7.31 35.72 -2.33
CA ALA A 17 -7.67 35.13 -3.62
C ALA A 17 -6.55 34.22 -4.16
N ASP A 18 -5.28 34.63 -4.08
CA ASP A 18 -4.14 33.78 -4.45
C ASP A 18 -4.04 32.54 -3.53
N THR A 19 -4.26 32.72 -2.23
CA THR A 19 -4.31 31.60 -1.29
C THR A 19 -5.47 30.65 -1.60
N SER A 20 -6.67 31.17 -1.88
CA SER A 20 -7.83 30.34 -2.26
C SER A 20 -7.61 29.63 -3.59
N LEU A 21 -6.96 30.25 -4.58
CA LEU A 21 -6.63 29.64 -5.86
C LEU A 21 -5.54 28.57 -5.73
N LYS A 22 -4.54 28.78 -4.87
CA LYS A 22 -3.53 27.76 -4.53
C LYS A 22 -4.15 26.58 -3.80
N VAL A 23 -4.96 26.82 -2.77
CA VAL A 23 -5.69 25.78 -2.04
C VAL A 23 -6.63 25.02 -2.98
N THR A 24 -7.38 25.71 -3.83
CA THR A 24 -8.31 25.09 -4.80
C THR A 24 -7.56 24.28 -5.87
N ARG A 25 -6.39 24.75 -6.33
CA ARG A 25 -5.49 23.95 -7.19
C ARG A 25 -5.01 22.70 -6.48
N THR A 26 -4.54 22.80 -5.24
CA THR A 26 -4.06 21.65 -4.46
C THR A 26 -5.15 20.58 -4.23
N ILE A 27 -6.42 20.98 -4.09
CA ILE A 27 -7.56 20.06 -3.93
C ILE A 27 -7.92 19.34 -5.25
N MET A 28 -7.57 19.91 -6.41
CA MET A 28 -7.87 19.36 -7.75
C MET A 28 -6.64 18.88 -8.52
N ASP A 29 -5.50 18.69 -7.86
CA ASP A 29 -4.32 18.11 -8.50
C ASP A 29 -4.61 16.65 -8.89
N PRO A 30 -4.79 16.31 -10.19
CA PRO A 30 -5.19 14.98 -10.61
C PRO A 30 -4.18 13.90 -10.19
N GLU A 31 -2.90 14.29 -10.09
CA GLU A 31 -1.82 13.43 -9.60
C GLU A 31 -1.97 13.08 -8.12
N LEU A 32 -2.42 14.02 -7.29
CA LEU A 32 -2.65 13.78 -5.85
C LEU A 32 -3.82 12.81 -5.68
N ILE A 33 -4.94 13.05 -6.38
CA ILE A 33 -6.13 12.19 -6.35
C ILE A 33 -5.75 10.76 -6.78
N LEU A 34 -5.03 10.62 -7.88
CA LEU A 34 -4.60 9.32 -8.39
C LEU A 34 -3.65 8.59 -7.43
N ALA A 35 -2.71 9.31 -6.79
CA ALA A 35 -1.83 8.75 -5.78
C ALA A 35 -2.59 8.27 -4.53
N VAL A 36 -3.57 9.04 -4.05
CA VAL A 36 -4.40 8.66 -2.90
C VAL A 36 -5.26 7.45 -3.21
N ILE A 37 -5.96 7.46 -4.35
CA ILE A 37 -6.79 6.33 -4.80
C ILE A 37 -5.94 5.09 -4.99
N SER A 38 -4.77 5.21 -5.61
CA SER A 38 -3.86 4.08 -5.82
C SER A 38 -3.39 3.46 -4.50
N ARG A 39 -3.05 4.29 -3.50
CA ARG A 39 -2.68 3.80 -2.16
C ARG A 39 -3.86 3.12 -1.46
N TRP A 40 -5.06 3.69 -1.58
CA TRP A 40 -6.29 3.09 -1.05
C TRP A 40 -6.58 1.74 -1.71
N ALA A 41 -6.50 1.67 -3.04
CA ALA A 41 -6.66 0.44 -3.80
C ALA A 41 -5.62 -0.61 -3.37
N HIS A 42 -4.36 -0.22 -3.19
CA HIS A 42 -3.28 -1.12 -2.77
C HIS A 42 -3.54 -1.71 -1.37
N ILE A 43 -3.78 -0.85 -0.38
CA ILE A 43 -4.01 -1.28 1.01
C ILE A 43 -5.32 -2.06 1.13
N GLY A 44 -6.39 -1.56 0.49
CA GLY A 44 -7.69 -2.22 0.46
C GLY A 44 -7.63 -3.62 -0.16
N THR A 45 -6.87 -3.78 -1.25
CA THR A 45 -6.68 -5.09 -1.87
C THR A 45 -5.94 -6.06 -0.95
N ALA A 46 -4.89 -5.61 -0.26
CA ALA A 46 -4.23 -6.43 0.76
C ALA A 46 -5.18 -6.87 1.87
N ILE A 47 -6.00 -5.94 2.40
CA ILE A 47 -6.97 -6.24 3.46
C ILE A 47 -7.98 -7.29 2.99
N VAL A 48 -8.56 -7.13 1.80
CA VAL A 48 -9.55 -8.08 1.26
C VAL A 48 -8.93 -9.46 1.03
N LEU A 49 -7.72 -9.53 0.48
CA LEU A 49 -7.07 -10.82 0.20
C LEU A 49 -6.62 -11.54 1.47
N VAL A 50 -5.93 -10.85 2.38
CA VAL A 50 -5.41 -11.44 3.61
C VAL A 50 -6.57 -11.72 4.57
N GLY A 51 -7.45 -10.74 4.78
CA GLY A 51 -8.63 -10.85 5.64
C GLY A 51 -9.63 -11.88 5.12
N GLY A 52 -9.91 -11.89 3.82
CA GLY A 52 -10.79 -12.89 3.21
C GLY A 52 -10.23 -14.31 3.30
N THR A 53 -8.91 -14.48 3.17
CA THR A 53 -8.27 -15.79 3.37
C THR A 53 -8.34 -16.24 4.84
N ALA A 54 -8.14 -15.32 5.79
CA ALA A 54 -8.31 -15.60 7.22
C ALA A 54 -9.77 -15.97 7.54
N PHE A 55 -10.74 -15.19 7.05
CA PHE A 55 -12.17 -15.42 7.23
C PHE A 55 -12.60 -16.77 6.65
N PHE A 56 -12.20 -17.06 5.40
CA PHE A 56 -12.50 -18.35 4.79
C PHE A 56 -11.96 -19.51 5.64
N ARG A 57 -10.76 -19.37 6.19
CA ARG A 57 -10.13 -20.44 6.97
C ARG A 57 -10.69 -20.58 8.39
N LEU A 58 -10.93 -19.47 9.08
CA LEU A 58 -11.28 -19.46 10.51
C LEU A 58 -12.79 -19.51 10.75
N VAL A 59 -13.59 -19.13 9.76
CA VAL A 59 -15.05 -19.08 9.87
C VAL A 59 -15.67 -20.05 8.88
N VAL A 60 -15.44 -19.88 7.57
CA VAL A 60 -16.19 -20.67 6.56
C VAL A 60 -15.88 -22.16 6.62
N VAL A 61 -14.61 -22.55 6.66
CA VAL A 61 -14.22 -23.97 6.74
C VAL A 61 -14.79 -24.67 8.00
N PRO A 62 -14.57 -24.15 9.23
CA PRO A 62 -15.11 -24.81 10.42
C PRO A 62 -16.65 -24.76 10.49
N SER A 63 -17.29 -23.68 10.01
CA SER A 63 -18.76 -23.61 9.97
C SER A 63 -19.41 -24.62 9.01
N LEU A 64 -18.62 -25.21 8.09
CA LEU A 64 -19.06 -26.22 7.13
C LEU A 64 -18.48 -27.61 7.44
N GLU A 65 -17.89 -27.80 8.63
CA GLU A 65 -17.43 -29.12 9.08
C GLU A 65 -18.65 -30.06 9.23
N GLY A 66 -18.71 -31.11 8.41
CA GLY A 66 -19.83 -32.05 8.35
C GLY A 66 -20.75 -31.88 7.14
N ASP A 67 -20.64 -30.75 6.41
CA ASP A 67 -21.33 -30.53 5.14
C ASP A 67 -20.55 -31.09 3.94
N SER A 68 -21.18 -31.09 2.75
CA SER A 68 -20.55 -31.66 1.55
C SER A 68 -19.26 -30.91 1.18
N THR A 69 -18.19 -31.67 0.99
CA THR A 69 -16.89 -31.16 0.52
C THR A 69 -16.99 -30.47 -0.84
N ASP A 70 -18.06 -30.76 -1.61
CA ASP A 70 -18.39 -30.11 -2.87
C ASP A 70 -18.71 -28.62 -2.69
N LEU A 71 -19.48 -28.24 -1.65
CA LEU A 71 -19.83 -26.85 -1.38
C LEU A 71 -18.59 -26.00 -1.08
N ILE A 72 -17.69 -26.50 -0.22
CA ILE A 72 -16.40 -25.86 0.08
C ILE A 72 -15.58 -25.71 -1.21
N GLY A 73 -15.59 -26.72 -2.07
CA GLY A 73 -14.95 -26.70 -3.38
C GLY A 73 -15.44 -25.55 -4.26
N ARG A 74 -16.76 -25.40 -4.42
CA ARG A 74 -17.39 -24.34 -5.24
C ARG A 74 -17.09 -22.93 -4.71
N ILE A 75 -17.13 -22.74 -3.39
CA ILE A 75 -16.78 -21.45 -2.77
C ILE A 75 -15.32 -21.12 -3.06
N ARG A 76 -14.42 -22.10 -2.91
CA ARG A 76 -12.99 -21.92 -3.18
C ARG A 76 -12.73 -21.58 -4.65
N GLU A 77 -13.46 -22.18 -5.60
CA GLU A 77 -13.32 -21.87 -7.03
C GLU A 77 -13.72 -20.43 -7.35
N ARG A 78 -14.78 -19.92 -6.73
CA ARG A 78 -15.17 -18.51 -6.86
C ARG A 78 -14.12 -17.61 -6.22
N TRP A 79 -13.68 -17.95 -5.01
CA TRP A 79 -12.62 -17.22 -4.29
C TRP A 79 -11.32 -17.13 -5.08
N LYS A 80 -10.95 -18.19 -5.82
CA LYS A 80 -9.76 -18.20 -6.69
C LYS A 80 -9.69 -17.00 -7.62
N LYS A 81 -10.83 -16.63 -8.23
CA LYS A 81 -10.90 -15.51 -9.18
C LYS A 81 -10.61 -14.18 -8.48
N PHE A 82 -11.16 -13.99 -7.28
CA PHE A 82 -10.86 -12.82 -6.44
C PHE A 82 -9.40 -12.78 -6.00
N VAL A 83 -8.81 -13.93 -5.64
CA VAL A 83 -7.39 -13.99 -5.27
C VAL A 83 -6.49 -13.58 -6.42
N HIS A 84 -6.67 -14.15 -7.61
CA HIS A 84 -5.81 -13.82 -8.76
C HIS A 84 -6.04 -12.38 -9.24
N GLY A 85 -7.30 -11.94 -9.31
CA GLY A 85 -7.65 -10.57 -9.68
C GLY A 85 -7.12 -9.55 -8.67
N GLY A 86 -7.23 -9.84 -7.37
CA GLY A 86 -6.68 -9.01 -6.31
C GLY A 86 -5.15 -8.97 -6.34
N ILE A 87 -4.47 -10.10 -6.56
CA ILE A 87 -3.00 -10.09 -6.70
C ILE A 87 -2.58 -9.20 -7.87
N ALA A 88 -3.25 -9.31 -9.02
CA ALA A 88 -2.97 -8.45 -10.17
C ALA A 88 -3.19 -6.97 -9.85
N LEU A 89 -4.33 -6.62 -9.23
CA LEU A 89 -4.62 -5.24 -8.81
C LEU A 89 -3.61 -4.71 -7.78
N PHE A 90 -3.19 -5.55 -6.84
CA PHE A 90 -2.19 -5.21 -5.84
C PHE A 90 -0.83 -4.94 -6.47
N LEU A 91 -0.41 -5.77 -7.43
CA LEU A 91 0.85 -5.59 -8.15
C LEU A 91 0.85 -4.32 -9.00
N ILE A 92 -0.23 -4.06 -9.74
CA ILE A 92 -0.36 -2.86 -10.58
C ILE A 92 -0.35 -1.60 -9.72
N SER A 93 -1.18 -1.55 -8.67
CA SER A 93 -1.24 -0.42 -7.75
C SER A 93 0.07 -0.24 -6.98
N GLY A 94 0.70 -1.33 -6.54
CA GLY A 94 1.97 -1.31 -5.83
C GLY A 94 3.12 -0.80 -6.68
N LEU A 95 3.20 -1.26 -7.94
CA LEU A 95 4.20 -0.80 -8.90
C LEU A 95 4.02 0.68 -9.22
N TYR A 96 2.78 1.13 -9.45
CA TYR A 96 2.47 2.54 -9.69
C TYR A 96 2.92 3.42 -8.51
N ASN A 97 2.56 3.04 -7.27
CA ASN A 97 2.99 3.77 -6.07
C ASN A 97 4.52 3.78 -5.90
N TYR A 98 5.18 2.65 -6.21
CA TYR A 98 6.63 2.55 -6.13
C TYR A 98 7.32 3.50 -7.13
N MET A 99 6.88 3.48 -8.39
CA MET A 99 7.45 4.34 -9.46
C MET A 99 7.32 5.83 -9.12
N LEU A 100 6.18 6.26 -8.53
CA LEU A 100 5.99 7.63 -8.06
C LEU A 100 6.95 8.04 -6.93
N MET A 101 7.41 7.09 -6.11
CA MET A 101 8.29 7.37 -4.96
C MET A 101 9.79 7.29 -5.27
N ILE A 102 10.20 6.61 -6.34
CA ILE A 102 11.61 6.50 -6.77
C ILE A 102 12.30 7.87 -6.92
N PRO A 103 11.76 8.85 -7.65
CA PRO A 103 12.44 10.13 -7.81
C PRO A 103 12.55 10.92 -6.49
N LYS A 104 11.64 10.67 -5.54
CA LYS A 104 11.58 11.36 -4.24
C LYS A 104 12.56 10.83 -3.19
N HIS A 105 13.21 9.69 -3.44
CA HIS A 105 14.15 9.05 -2.49
C HIS A 105 15.53 8.78 -3.12
N LYS A 106 15.90 9.53 -4.18
CA LYS A 106 17.25 9.46 -4.75
C LYS A 106 18.27 9.90 -3.69
N GLY A 107 19.08 8.95 -3.20
CA GLY A 107 20.13 9.19 -2.20
C GLY A 107 19.96 8.42 -0.88
N ASP A 108 18.79 7.84 -0.60
CA ASP A 108 18.57 7.05 0.61
C ASP A 108 19.04 5.59 0.43
N LYS A 109 20.22 5.29 0.98
CA LYS A 109 20.85 3.95 0.92
C LYS A 109 20.04 2.86 1.63
N LEU A 110 19.14 3.21 2.55
CA LEU A 110 18.31 2.26 3.29
C LEU A 110 16.93 2.05 2.63
N TYR A 111 16.45 3.02 1.85
CA TYR A 111 15.14 2.93 1.19
C TYR A 111 15.02 1.71 0.25
N HIS A 112 15.99 1.55 -0.66
CA HIS A 112 15.97 0.47 -1.65
C HIS A 112 15.97 -0.95 -1.03
N PRO A 113 16.86 -1.31 -0.07
CA PRO A 113 16.82 -2.64 0.53
C PRO A 113 15.53 -2.89 1.32
N LEU A 114 15.03 -1.91 2.09
CA LEU A 114 13.79 -2.06 2.86
C LEU A 114 12.55 -2.24 1.98
N VAL A 115 12.45 -1.48 0.89
CA VAL A 115 11.35 -1.63 -0.07
C VAL A 115 11.49 -2.94 -0.85
N GLY A 116 12.70 -3.29 -1.28
CA GLY A 116 12.98 -4.57 -1.94
C GLY A 116 12.57 -5.77 -1.10
N THR A 117 12.91 -5.79 0.20
CA THR A 117 12.50 -6.86 1.12
C THR A 117 10.97 -6.98 1.21
N LYS A 118 10.24 -5.87 1.27
CA LYS A 118 8.76 -5.93 1.29
C LYS A 118 8.19 -6.53 0.03
N ILE A 119 8.76 -6.19 -1.13
CA ILE A 119 8.32 -6.73 -2.41
C ILE A 119 8.56 -8.24 -2.46
N LEU A 120 9.74 -8.72 -2.02
CA LEU A 120 10.04 -10.15 -1.96
C LEU A 120 9.09 -10.91 -1.01
N LEU A 121 8.82 -10.36 0.18
CA LEU A 121 7.86 -10.94 1.11
C LEU A 121 6.44 -10.96 0.53
N ALA A 122 6.02 -9.89 -0.16
CA ALA A 122 4.72 -9.81 -0.82
C ALA A 122 4.59 -10.87 -1.93
N LEU A 123 5.62 -11.08 -2.74
CA LEU A 123 5.65 -12.13 -3.75
C LEU A 123 5.53 -13.53 -3.12
N ALA A 124 6.20 -13.78 -1.99
CA ALA A 124 6.06 -15.02 -1.25
C ALA A 124 4.61 -15.23 -0.75
N VAL A 125 3.97 -14.17 -0.24
CA VAL A 125 2.55 -14.19 0.16
C VAL A 125 1.63 -14.48 -1.02
N PHE A 126 1.84 -13.85 -2.18
CA PHE A 126 1.01 -14.09 -3.38
C PHE A 126 1.17 -15.48 -3.96
N PHE A 127 2.39 -16.02 -3.91
CA PHE A 127 2.64 -17.40 -4.27
C PHE A 127 1.88 -18.35 -3.35
N LEU A 128 1.97 -18.16 -2.02
CA LEU A 128 1.23 -18.98 -1.04
C LEU A 128 -0.27 -18.86 -1.24
N ALA A 129 -0.80 -17.65 -1.41
CA ALA A 129 -2.23 -17.42 -1.63
C ALA A 129 -2.72 -18.13 -2.92
N SER A 130 -1.94 -18.04 -4.01
CA SER A 130 -2.26 -18.74 -5.26
C SER A 130 -2.17 -20.26 -5.12
N ALA A 131 -1.18 -20.78 -4.38
CA ALA A 131 -1.01 -22.20 -4.13
C ALA A 131 -2.13 -22.79 -3.26
N LEU A 132 -2.55 -22.07 -2.22
CA LEU A 132 -3.63 -22.46 -1.30
C LEU A 132 -5.00 -22.56 -2.01
N VAL A 133 -5.23 -21.72 -3.02
CA VAL A 133 -6.52 -21.66 -3.74
C VAL A 133 -6.48 -22.39 -5.09
N GLY A 134 -5.29 -22.78 -5.56
CA GLY A 134 -5.11 -23.57 -6.79
C GLY A 134 -5.68 -24.99 -6.69
N ASN A 135 -6.21 -25.51 -7.80
CA ASN A 135 -6.69 -26.91 -7.89
C ASN A 135 -5.66 -27.88 -8.48
N LYS A 136 -4.49 -27.39 -8.92
CA LYS A 136 -3.50 -28.20 -9.64
C LYS A 136 -2.86 -29.25 -8.71
N PRO A 137 -2.51 -30.45 -9.22
CA PRO A 137 -1.88 -31.51 -8.41
C PRO A 137 -0.59 -31.05 -7.72
N GLY A 138 0.20 -30.21 -8.40
CA GLY A 138 1.45 -29.67 -7.86
C GLY A 138 1.31 -28.81 -6.60
N THR A 139 0.11 -28.27 -6.32
CA THR A 139 -0.13 -27.47 -5.11
C THR A 139 -0.87 -28.24 -4.01
N GLN A 140 -1.11 -29.55 -4.19
CA GLN A 140 -1.88 -30.36 -3.25
C GLN A 140 -1.23 -30.42 -1.86
N LYS A 141 0.09 -30.56 -1.78
CA LYS A 141 0.85 -30.54 -0.51
C LYS A 141 0.60 -29.28 0.33
N PHE A 142 0.41 -28.13 -0.33
CA PHE A 142 0.12 -26.86 0.34
C PHE A 142 -1.32 -26.81 0.89
N ARG A 143 -2.26 -27.49 0.21
CA ARG A 143 -3.66 -27.57 0.66
C ARG A 143 -3.85 -28.58 1.79
N ASP A 144 -3.14 -29.70 1.73
CA ASP A 144 -3.20 -30.74 2.76
C ASP A 144 -2.70 -30.18 4.10
N GLN A 145 -1.67 -29.33 4.05
CA GLN A 145 -1.18 -28.57 5.20
C GLN A 145 -1.71 -27.13 5.24
N SER A 146 -2.90 -26.87 4.67
CA SER A 146 -3.45 -25.51 4.52
C SER A 146 -3.50 -24.75 5.84
N LYS A 147 -3.79 -25.41 6.97
CA LYS A 147 -3.72 -24.79 8.32
C LYS A 147 -2.37 -24.10 8.57
N LYS A 148 -1.27 -24.84 8.36
CA LYS A 148 0.09 -24.37 8.58
C LYS A 148 0.44 -23.26 7.59
N TRP A 149 0.16 -23.46 6.30
CA TRP A 149 0.52 -22.50 5.26
C TRP A 149 -0.29 -21.20 5.34
N THR A 150 -1.58 -21.26 5.69
CA THR A 150 -2.39 -20.06 5.95
C THR A 150 -1.87 -19.29 7.16
N ALA A 151 -1.47 -19.97 8.24
CA ALA A 151 -0.86 -19.30 9.40
C ALA A 151 0.46 -18.62 9.06
N ILE A 152 1.33 -19.30 8.29
CA ILE A 152 2.59 -18.72 7.79
C ILE A 152 2.29 -17.49 6.92
N MET A 153 1.33 -17.58 5.99
CA MET A 153 0.93 -16.46 5.13
C MET A 153 0.47 -15.25 5.95
N LEU A 154 -0.35 -15.48 6.98
CA LEU A 154 -0.85 -14.43 7.88
C LEU A 154 0.28 -13.80 8.69
N LEU A 155 1.23 -14.60 9.17
CA LEU A 155 2.42 -14.10 9.86
C LEU A 155 3.28 -13.24 8.94
N LEU A 156 3.53 -13.68 7.69
CA LEU A 156 4.26 -12.88 6.70
C LEU A 156 3.55 -11.56 6.41
N ALA A 157 2.22 -11.58 6.24
CA ALA A 157 1.43 -10.37 6.02
C ALA A 157 1.55 -9.41 7.22
N ALA A 158 1.49 -9.92 8.45
CA ALA A 158 1.68 -9.13 9.67
C ALA A 158 3.09 -8.51 9.73
N VAL A 159 4.13 -9.26 9.36
CA VAL A 159 5.51 -8.74 9.27
C VAL A 159 5.60 -7.62 8.23
N ILE A 160 5.01 -7.77 7.04
CA ILE A 160 4.99 -6.71 6.01
C ILE A 160 4.35 -5.42 6.53
N VAL A 161 3.23 -5.54 7.25
CA VAL A 161 2.54 -4.41 7.89
C VAL A 161 3.41 -3.81 8.99
N GLY A 162 4.06 -4.63 9.81
CA GLY A 162 4.99 -4.20 10.86
C GLY A 162 6.18 -3.41 10.31
N ILE A 163 6.83 -3.89 9.25
CA ILE A 163 7.91 -3.15 8.57
C ILE A 163 7.37 -1.84 7.97
N SER A 164 6.12 -1.82 7.49
CA SER A 164 5.48 -0.62 6.95
C SER A 164 5.15 0.42 8.01
N GLY A 165 4.68 0.00 9.18
CA GLY A 165 4.54 0.87 10.34
C GLY A 165 5.89 1.40 10.80
N PHE A 166 6.89 0.52 10.93
CA PHE A 166 8.23 0.88 11.38
C PHE A 166 8.86 1.95 10.50
N VAL A 167 8.91 1.74 9.17
CA VAL A 167 9.43 2.75 8.21
C VAL A 167 8.74 4.10 8.34
N LYS A 168 7.44 4.13 8.69
CA LYS A 168 6.68 5.37 8.83
C LYS A 168 6.91 6.09 10.17
N VAL A 169 7.22 5.35 11.24
CA VAL A 169 7.44 5.89 12.60
C VAL A 169 8.88 6.35 12.79
N ARG A 170 9.83 5.82 12.01
CA ARG A 170 11.22 6.29 12.07
C ARG A 170 11.21 7.77 11.62
N PRO A 171 11.74 8.71 12.41
CA PRO A 171 11.99 10.05 11.88
C PRO A 171 12.84 9.88 10.63
N TYR A 172 12.31 10.26 9.47
CA TYR A 172 13.10 10.45 8.27
C TYR A 172 14.18 11.44 8.70
N SER A 173 15.42 10.94 8.78
CA SER A 173 16.49 11.58 9.55
C SER A 173 16.51 13.08 9.27
N ALA A 174 16.24 13.89 10.29
CA ALA A 174 16.51 15.33 10.23
C ALA A 174 17.98 15.57 9.78
N ALA A 175 18.88 14.62 10.07
CA ALA A 175 20.27 14.65 9.60
C ALA A 175 20.44 14.42 8.09
N ALA A 176 19.48 13.79 7.40
CA ALA A 176 19.51 13.66 5.94
C ALA A 176 19.10 14.97 5.25
N GLN A 177 18.20 15.77 5.86
CA GLN A 177 17.88 17.12 5.39
C GLN A 177 19.00 18.11 5.71
N GLU A 178 19.57 18.09 6.92
CA GLU A 178 20.74 18.93 7.24
C GLU A 178 21.91 18.67 6.28
N SER A 179 22.19 17.41 5.93
CA SER A 179 23.26 17.11 4.96
C SER A 179 22.97 17.57 3.54
N SER A 180 21.69 17.67 3.15
CA SER A 180 21.26 18.13 1.82
C SER A 180 21.18 19.65 1.74
N GLU A 181 20.78 20.32 2.82
CA GLU A 181 20.63 21.77 2.93
C GLU A 181 22.00 22.45 3.11
N VAL A 182 22.91 21.83 3.87
CA VAL A 182 24.31 22.28 4.00
C VAL A 182 25.09 22.04 2.70
N ALA A 183 24.80 20.96 1.96
CA ALA A 183 25.43 20.72 0.65
C ALA A 183 24.92 21.66 -0.45
N ASP A 184 23.64 22.08 -0.41
CA ASP A 184 23.08 23.02 -1.39
C ASP A 184 23.53 24.47 -1.10
N THR A 185 23.74 24.83 0.18
CA THR A 185 24.30 26.15 0.56
C THR A 185 25.80 26.26 0.30
N ALA A 186 26.57 25.17 0.44
CA ALA A 186 28.02 25.17 0.17
C ALA A 186 28.41 25.20 -1.32
N VAL A 187 27.45 25.04 -2.25
CA VAL A 187 27.68 25.09 -3.70
C VAL A 187 27.35 26.47 -4.29
N VAL A 188 26.78 27.37 -3.48
CA VAL A 188 26.35 28.72 -3.89
C VAL A 188 27.32 29.82 -3.41
N GLU A 189 28.36 29.48 -2.63
CA GLU A 189 29.53 30.35 -2.34
C GLU A 189 30.73 29.99 -3.23
#